data_AF-Q0CZ60-F1
#
_entry.id   AF-Q0CZ60-F1
#
_cell.length_a   1.000
_cell.length_b   1.000
_cell.length_c   1.000
_cell.angle_alpha   90.00
_cell.angle_beta   90.00
_cell.angle_gamma   90.00
#
_symmetry.space_group_name_H-M   'P 1'
#
loop_
_entity.id
_entity.type
_entity.pdbx_description
1 polymer ?
#
loop_
_entity_poly.entity_id
_entity_poly.type
_entity_poly.pdbx_seq_one_letter_code
_entity_poly.pdbx_strand_id
1 'polypeptide(L)'
;MLCTVWIQILMSLVPPKILDRIFPKVVTGTLLLLIGVYLIANGMENWGGSSNCHGGQGFYALCPDVSAPNPLPWGDPKLIGLGFSVFVSIVLVEFFGSPLMKSASIIIGLAVGCAISGATGYWTRDQIDSAPVGTFLWVHTFKLSVDSALVLPLLILFVCEAVSCMPDILATAEISKVSIDGPEFQSRIQGGILCDGIGSLISALGTSLPMVSQAGNNGVISLTGCAVSLSAMRI
;
A
#
# COMPACT_ATOMS: atom_id res chain seq x y z
N MET A 1 8.42 -15.84 -2.98
CA MET A 1 8.37 -14.60 -3.79
C MET A 1 9.25 -14.72 -5.05
N LEU A 2 10.56 -14.95 -4.92
CA LEU A 2 11.47 -15.08 -6.08
C LEU A 2 11.07 -16.16 -7.09
N CYS A 3 10.46 -17.27 -6.65
CA CYS A 3 9.98 -18.32 -7.55
C CYS A 3 8.65 -17.98 -8.23
N THR A 4 7.81 -17.15 -7.60
CA THR A 4 6.43 -16.90 -8.03
C THR A 4 6.28 -15.62 -8.85
N VAL A 5 7.21 -14.65 -8.70
CA VAL A 5 7.21 -13.39 -9.47
C VAL A 5 7.31 -13.60 -10.98
N TRP A 6 7.94 -14.70 -11.42
CA TRP A 6 8.01 -15.07 -12.83
C TRP A 6 6.63 -15.23 -13.47
N ILE A 7 5.60 -15.59 -12.71
CA ILE A 7 4.24 -15.72 -13.23
C ILE A 7 3.68 -14.37 -13.63
N GLN A 8 3.92 -13.32 -12.84
CA GLN A 8 3.53 -11.95 -13.18
C GLN A 8 4.23 -11.48 -14.46
N ILE A 9 5.54 -11.76 -14.58
CA ILE A 9 6.32 -11.44 -15.79
C ILE A 9 5.80 -12.22 -17.00
N LEU A 10 5.50 -13.52 -16.86
CA LEU A 10 4.92 -14.33 -17.94
C LEU A 10 3.52 -13.83 -18.34
N MET A 11 2.71 -13.40 -17.36
CA MET A 11 1.40 -12.79 -17.63
C MET A 11 1.52 -11.48 -18.43
N SER A 12 2.60 -10.70 -18.25
CA SER A 12 2.82 -9.50 -19.06
C SER A 12 2.98 -9.78 -20.56
N LEU A 13 3.42 -10.99 -20.92
CA LEU A 13 3.58 -11.43 -22.31
C LEU A 13 2.24 -11.88 -22.94
N VAL A 14 1.22 -12.11 -22.12
CA VAL A 14 -0.11 -12.50 -22.60
C VAL A 14 -0.84 -11.25 -23.13
N PRO A 15 -1.58 -11.34 -24.25
CA PRO A 15 -2.39 -10.24 -24.74
C PRO A 15 -3.41 -9.80 -23.67
N PRO A 16 -3.55 -8.49 -23.36
CA PRO A 16 -4.47 -8.03 -22.33
C PRO A 16 -5.93 -8.39 -22.62
N LYS A 17 -6.33 -8.50 -23.89
CA LYS A 17 -7.66 -9.03 -24.30
C LYS A 17 -7.96 -10.43 -23.76
N ILE A 18 -6.93 -11.29 -23.63
CA ILE A 18 -7.09 -12.63 -23.07
C ILE A 18 -7.20 -12.53 -21.55
N LEU A 19 -6.42 -11.65 -20.93
CA LEU A 19 -6.50 -11.39 -19.49
C LEU A 19 -7.87 -10.84 -19.08
N ASP A 20 -8.43 -9.89 -19.82
CA ASP A 20 -9.79 -9.37 -19.63
C ASP A 20 -10.88 -10.45 -19.81
N ARG A 21 -10.60 -11.49 -20.60
CA ARG A 21 -11.52 -12.60 -20.82
C ARG A 21 -11.44 -13.64 -19.69
N ILE A 22 -10.25 -13.86 -19.13
CA ILE A 22 -10.02 -14.78 -18.01
C ILE A 22 -10.49 -14.13 -16.69
N PHE A 23 -10.19 -12.84 -16.52
CA PHE A 23 -10.54 -12.03 -15.35
C PHE A 23 -11.44 -10.87 -15.79
N PRO A 24 -12.75 -11.12 -16.02
CA PRO A 24 -13.67 -10.07 -16.39
C PRO A 24 -13.76 -9.01 -15.30
N LYS A 25 -14.11 -7.77 -15.68
CA LYS A 25 -14.17 -6.60 -14.77
C LYS A 25 -14.95 -6.86 -13.47
N VAL A 26 -15.97 -7.71 -13.51
CA VAL A 26 -16.76 -8.12 -12.33
C VAL A 26 -15.91 -8.88 -11.30
N VAL A 27 -15.05 -9.79 -11.76
CA VAL A 27 -14.15 -10.57 -10.89
C VAL A 27 -13.09 -9.67 -10.29
N THR A 28 -12.45 -8.84 -11.12
CA THR A 28 -11.44 -7.87 -10.67
C THR A 28 -12.01 -6.90 -9.63
N GLY A 29 -13.19 -6.33 -9.88
CA GLY A 29 -13.85 -5.42 -8.95
C GLY A 29 -14.21 -6.10 -7.62
N THR A 30 -14.72 -7.33 -7.66
CA THR A 30 -15.06 -8.09 -6.44
C THR A 30 -13.81 -8.42 -5.63
N LEU A 31 -12.72 -8.82 -6.29
CA LEU A 31 -11.43 -9.09 -5.64
C LEU A 31 -10.89 -7.84 -4.94
N LEU A 32 -10.86 -6.69 -5.62
CA LEU A 32 -10.39 -5.43 -5.05
C LEU A 32 -11.25 -4.99 -3.85
N LEU A 33 -12.57 -5.19 -3.93
CA LEU A 33 -13.48 -4.91 -2.81
C LEU A 33 -13.16 -5.80 -1.60
N LEU A 34 -12.96 -7.11 -1.81
CA LEU A 34 -12.62 -8.03 -0.73
C LEU A 34 -11.28 -7.70 -0.06
N ILE A 35 -10.28 -7.35 -0.86
CA ILE A 35 -8.97 -6.88 -0.34
C ILE A 35 -9.18 -5.62 0.49
N GLY A 36 -9.96 -4.65 -0.01
CA GLY A 36 -10.29 -3.42 0.71
C GLY A 36 -11.00 -3.68 2.05
N VAL A 37 -12.00 -4.55 2.07
CA VAL A 37 -12.73 -4.91 3.31
C VAL A 37 -11.79 -5.55 4.34
N TYR A 38 -10.91 -6.47 3.90
CA TYR A 38 -9.93 -7.10 4.80
C TYR A 38 -8.93 -6.09 5.37
N LEU A 39 -8.48 -5.14 4.56
CA LEU A 39 -7.55 -4.09 5.02
C LEU A 39 -8.24 -3.09 5.97
N ILE A 40 -9.51 -2.76 5.73
CA ILE A 40 -10.29 -1.92 6.65
C ILE A 40 -10.45 -2.64 8.00
N ALA A 41 -10.75 -3.94 8.00
CA ALA A 41 -10.87 -4.72 9.24
C ALA A 41 -9.56 -4.69 10.05
N ASN A 42 -8.42 -4.94 9.40
CA ASN A 42 -7.10 -4.84 10.05
C ASN A 42 -6.80 -3.40 10.53
N GLY A 43 -7.20 -2.39 9.75
CA GLY A 43 -7.08 -0.98 10.14
C GLY A 43 -7.91 -0.65 11.39
N MET A 44 -9.12 -1.18 11.49
CA MET A 44 -9.99 -1.01 12.66
C MET A 44 -9.43 -1.71 13.91
N GLU A 45 -8.84 -2.89 13.76
CA GLU A 45 -8.17 -3.59 14.86
C GLU A 45 -6.97 -2.79 15.40
N ASN A 46 -6.19 -2.19 14.49
CA ASN A 46 -5.08 -1.30 14.84
C ASN A 46 -5.56 0.01 15.47
N TRP A 47 -6.70 0.55 15.04
CA TRP A 47 -7.32 1.70 15.70
C TRP A 47 -7.79 1.34 17.13
N GLY A 48 -8.30 0.13 17.33
CA GLY A 48 -8.60 -0.39 18.68
C GLY A 48 -7.37 -0.55 19.58
N GLY A 49 -6.16 -0.49 19.00
CA GLY A 49 -4.89 -0.44 19.71
C GLY A 49 -3.81 -1.29 19.04
N SER A 50 -4.15 -2.53 18.68
CA SER A 50 -3.29 -3.47 17.95
C SER A 50 -4.08 -4.77 17.70
N SER A 51 -3.88 -5.40 16.55
CA SER A 51 -4.45 -6.73 16.25
C SER A 51 -3.97 -7.81 17.23
N ASN A 52 -2.74 -7.70 17.74
CA ASN A 52 -2.17 -8.68 18.67
C ASN A 52 -2.76 -8.61 20.08
N CYS A 53 -3.38 -7.49 20.43
CA CYS A 53 -3.93 -7.25 21.77
C CYS A 53 -5.43 -7.52 21.89
N HIS A 54 -6.09 -7.81 20.77
CA HIS A 54 -7.52 -8.14 20.75
C HIS A 54 -7.75 -9.53 21.39
N GLY A 55 -8.11 -9.54 22.68
CA GLY A 55 -8.25 -10.77 23.47
C GLY A 55 -6.90 -11.42 23.86
N GLY A 56 -5.80 -10.66 23.75
CA GLY A 56 -4.46 -11.14 24.10
C GLY A 56 -4.28 -11.40 25.60
N GLN A 57 -3.46 -12.39 25.94
CA GLN A 57 -2.99 -12.63 27.31
C GLN A 57 -1.46 -12.57 27.36
N GLY A 58 -0.89 -12.23 28.53
CA GLY A 58 0.55 -12.12 28.71
C GLY A 58 1.12 -10.81 28.16
N PHE A 59 2.13 -10.88 27.29
CA PHE A 59 2.86 -9.71 26.77
C PHE A 59 1.98 -8.74 25.96
N TYR A 60 0.90 -9.25 25.35
CA TYR A 60 -0.09 -8.47 24.60
C TYR A 60 -1.43 -8.32 25.35
N ALA A 61 -1.40 -8.36 26.69
CA ALA A 61 -2.61 -8.11 27.50
C ALA A 61 -3.07 -6.64 27.44
N LEU A 62 -2.15 -5.72 27.14
CA LEU A 62 -2.40 -4.29 26.95
C LEU A 62 -1.77 -3.85 25.61
N CYS A 63 -2.34 -2.81 25.00
CA CYS A 63 -1.93 -2.27 23.70
C CYS A 63 -0.89 -1.16 23.84
N PRO A 64 0.13 -1.09 22.96
CA PRO A 64 0.50 -2.06 21.92
C PRO A 64 1.19 -3.32 22.47
N ASP A 65 1.74 -3.24 23.68
CA ASP A 65 2.24 -4.33 24.52
C ASP A 65 2.36 -3.83 25.97
N VAL A 66 2.59 -4.73 26.94
CA VAL A 66 2.72 -4.37 28.36
C VAL A 66 3.98 -3.55 28.71
N SER A 67 4.97 -3.50 27.81
CA SER A 67 6.21 -2.74 27.98
C SER A 67 6.16 -1.35 27.38
N ALA A 68 5.07 -1.02 26.68
CA ALA A 68 4.89 0.28 26.05
C ALA A 68 4.63 1.39 27.08
N PRO A 69 4.98 2.64 26.76
CA PRO A 69 4.61 3.79 27.58
C PRO A 69 3.09 4.00 27.50
N ASN A 70 2.42 3.98 28.67
CA ASN A 70 0.97 4.06 28.83
C ASN A 70 0.18 2.92 28.14
N PRO A 71 0.36 1.66 28.57
CA PRO A 71 -0.31 0.52 27.98
C PRO A 71 -1.79 0.51 28.39
N LEU A 72 -2.70 0.43 27.42
CA LEU A 72 -4.15 0.53 27.62
C LEU A 72 -4.88 -0.72 27.14
N PRO A 73 -6.06 -1.06 27.68
CA PRO A 73 -6.83 -2.18 27.18
C PRO A 73 -7.28 -1.96 25.73
N TRP A 74 -7.49 -3.04 25.00
CA TRP A 74 -8.01 -2.97 23.64
C TRP A 74 -9.38 -2.27 23.63
N GLY A 75 -9.54 -1.28 22.73
CA GLY A 75 -10.76 -0.48 22.64
C GLY A 75 -10.89 0.61 23.72
N ASP A 76 -9.82 0.97 24.43
CA ASP A 76 -9.85 2.10 25.36
C ASP A 76 -10.25 3.40 24.64
N PRO A 77 -11.12 4.25 25.23
CA PRO A 77 -11.54 5.51 24.62
C PRO A 77 -10.40 6.44 24.22
N LYS A 78 -9.25 6.38 24.90
CA LYS A 78 -8.08 7.20 24.55
C LYS A 78 -7.41 6.73 23.26
N LEU A 79 -7.31 5.42 23.04
CA LEU A 79 -6.78 4.84 21.79
C LEU A 79 -7.72 5.14 20.62
N ILE A 80 -9.03 4.98 20.85
CA ILE A 80 -10.05 5.36 19.87
C ILE A 80 -9.97 6.86 19.57
N GLY A 81 -9.78 7.70 20.60
CA GLY A 81 -9.59 9.14 20.47
C GLY A 81 -8.38 9.53 19.63
N LEU A 82 -7.26 8.80 19.75
CA LEU A 82 -6.08 9.03 18.91
C LEU A 82 -6.37 8.76 17.44
N GLY A 83 -6.92 7.60 17.07
CA GLY A 83 -7.25 7.33 15.67
C GLY A 83 -8.38 8.24 15.15
N PHE A 84 -9.31 8.65 16.02
CA PHE A 84 -10.34 9.62 15.66
C PHE A 84 -9.73 11.00 15.36
N SER A 85 -8.71 11.42 16.11
CA SER A 85 -7.99 12.67 15.83
C SER A 85 -7.30 12.65 14.46
N VAL A 86 -6.72 11.51 14.06
CA VAL A 86 -6.18 11.31 12.70
C VAL A 86 -7.29 11.43 11.67
N PHE A 87 -8.38 10.70 11.86
CA PHE A 87 -9.51 10.69 10.92
C PHE A 87 -10.14 12.07 10.74
N VAL A 88 -10.42 12.79 11.83
CA VAL A 88 -10.93 14.17 11.79
C VAL A 88 -9.94 15.09 11.08
N SER A 89 -8.64 14.95 11.33
CA SER A 89 -7.62 15.74 10.65
C SER A 89 -7.60 15.50 9.15
N ILE A 90 -7.71 14.23 8.71
CA ILE A 90 -7.83 13.88 7.28
C ILE A 90 -9.06 14.57 6.67
N VAL A 91 -10.22 14.43 7.33
CA VAL A 91 -11.47 15.03 6.86
C VAL A 91 -11.37 16.56 6.75
N LEU A 92 -10.79 17.23 7.76
CA LEU A 92 -10.60 18.68 7.72
C LEU A 92 -9.66 19.11 6.59
N VAL A 93 -8.58 18.38 6.35
CA VAL A 93 -7.66 18.64 5.24
C VAL A 93 -8.35 18.40 3.89
N GLU A 94 -9.23 17.40 3.80
CA GLU A 94 -9.97 17.12 2.57
C GLU A 94 -11.00 18.22 2.25
N PHE A 95 -11.64 18.78 3.28
CA PHE A 95 -12.60 19.88 3.13
C PHE A 95 -11.93 21.23 2.83
N PHE A 96 -10.91 21.62 3.61
CA PHE A 96 -10.32 22.97 3.57
C PHE A 96 -8.96 23.05 2.86
N GLY A 97 -8.33 21.92 2.56
CA GLY A 97 -7.00 21.87 1.98
C GLY A 97 -6.96 22.30 0.51
N SER A 98 -5.81 22.84 0.10
CA SER A 98 -5.50 23.07 -1.31
C SER A 98 -5.41 21.72 -2.06
N PRO A 99 -5.50 21.70 -3.41
CA PRO A 99 -5.45 20.46 -4.19
C PRO A 99 -4.26 19.56 -3.86
N LEU A 100 -3.09 20.15 -3.56
CA LEU A 100 -1.91 19.40 -3.11
C LEU A 100 -2.09 18.80 -1.71
N MET A 101 -2.68 19.55 -0.78
CA MET A 101 -2.94 19.06 0.57
C MET A 101 -3.96 17.92 0.57
N LYS A 102 -4.95 17.93 -0.33
CA LYS A 102 -5.92 16.84 -0.49
C LYS A 102 -5.24 15.53 -0.91
N SER A 103 -4.31 15.60 -1.87
CA SER A 103 -3.52 14.41 -2.23
C SER A 103 -2.63 13.87 -1.11
N ALA A 104 -2.23 14.73 -0.16
CA ALA A 104 -1.41 14.37 0.98
C ALA A 104 -2.22 14.30 2.30
N SER A 105 -3.56 14.25 2.24
CA SER A 105 -4.43 14.38 3.41
C SER A 105 -4.17 13.30 4.46
N ILE A 106 -3.94 12.07 4.00
CA ILE A 106 -3.58 10.92 4.85
C ILE A 106 -2.25 11.16 5.58
N ILE A 107 -1.22 11.67 4.87
CA ILE A 107 0.11 11.94 5.45
C ILE A 107 0.00 13.05 6.50
N ILE A 108 -0.72 14.13 6.18
CA ILE A 108 -0.92 15.26 7.10
C ILE A 108 -1.71 14.81 8.33
N GLY A 109 -2.79 14.05 8.15
CA GLY A 109 -3.59 13.52 9.25
C GLY A 109 -2.79 12.61 10.17
N LEU A 110 -1.96 11.73 9.61
CA LEU A 110 -1.05 10.87 10.38
C LEU A 110 -0.01 11.71 11.15
N ALA A 111 0.55 12.75 10.54
CA ALA A 111 1.50 13.64 11.20
C ALA A 111 0.87 14.36 12.41
N VAL A 112 -0.38 14.84 12.28
CA VAL A 112 -1.13 15.46 13.38
C VAL A 112 -1.40 14.46 14.50
N GLY A 113 -1.88 13.25 14.17
CA GLY A 113 -2.10 12.21 15.19
C GLY A 113 -0.81 11.76 15.87
N CYS A 114 0.30 11.69 15.15
CA CYS A 114 1.62 11.39 15.73
C CYS A 114 2.07 12.49 16.69
N ALA A 115 1.83 13.77 16.36
CA ALA A 115 2.12 14.89 17.25
C ALA A 115 1.28 14.85 18.54
N ILE A 116 -0.02 14.55 18.43
CA ILE A 116 -0.91 14.39 19.58
C ILE A 116 -0.43 13.21 20.44
N SER A 117 -0.18 12.06 19.82
CA SER A 117 0.34 10.86 20.46
C SER A 117 1.63 11.13 21.25
N GLY A 118 2.56 11.88 20.66
CA GLY A 118 3.79 12.32 21.31
C GLY A 118 3.56 13.26 22.49
N ALA A 119 2.62 14.21 22.36
CA ALA A 119 2.25 15.11 23.46
C ALA A 119 1.58 14.36 24.64
N THR A 120 0.84 13.30 24.35
CA THR A 120 0.21 12.43 25.36
C THR A 120 1.12 11.32 25.89
N GLY A 121 2.35 11.20 25.38
CA GLY A 121 3.37 10.28 25.90
C GLY A 121 3.16 8.81 25.54
N TYR A 122 2.63 8.49 24.36
CA TYR A 122 2.49 7.10 23.88
C TYR A 122 3.75 6.55 23.18
N TRP A 123 4.81 7.33 23.05
CA TRP A 123 6.10 6.86 22.55
C TRP A 123 7.26 7.64 23.19
N THR A 124 8.42 7.00 23.32
CA THR A 124 9.64 7.61 23.86
C THR A 124 10.67 7.85 22.75
N ARG A 125 11.59 8.79 22.98
CA ARG A 125 12.65 9.12 22.02
C ARG A 125 13.81 8.14 22.03
N ASP A 126 13.89 7.24 23.01
CA ASP A 126 15.03 6.33 23.19
C ASP A 126 15.29 5.48 21.93
N GLN A 127 14.22 4.98 21.30
CA GLN A 127 14.34 4.21 20.06
C GLN A 127 14.79 5.09 18.88
N ILE A 128 14.36 6.35 18.83
CA ILE A 128 14.73 7.31 17.78
C ILE A 128 16.21 7.68 17.92
N ASP A 129 16.67 7.97 19.13
CA ASP A 129 18.05 8.39 19.40
C ASP A 129 19.03 7.21 19.22
N SER A 130 18.56 5.97 19.42
CA SER A 130 19.35 4.76 19.17
C SER A 130 19.41 4.34 17.69
N ALA A 131 18.58 4.94 16.83
CA ALA A 131 18.47 4.52 15.44
C ALA A 131 19.67 4.99 14.60
N PRO A 132 20.17 4.16 13.67
CA PRO A 132 21.26 4.56 12.78
C PRO A 132 20.80 5.65 11.79
N VAL A 133 21.66 6.63 11.53
CA VAL A 133 21.38 7.79 10.65
C VAL A 133 21.26 7.39 9.16
N GLY A 134 21.74 6.21 8.78
CA GLY A 134 21.64 5.70 7.41
C GLY A 134 21.48 4.18 7.40
N THR A 135 20.74 3.69 6.41
CA THR A 135 20.55 2.25 6.16
C THR A 135 20.81 1.91 4.70
N PHE A 136 21.44 0.77 4.46
CA PHE A 136 21.66 0.21 3.12
C PHE A 136 20.75 -1.01 2.90
N LEU A 137 20.51 -1.34 1.63
CA LEU A 137 19.53 -2.36 1.23
C LEU A 137 19.74 -3.73 1.91
N TRP A 138 21.00 -4.11 2.19
CA TRP A 138 21.34 -5.41 2.80
C TRP A 138 21.95 -5.30 4.21
N VAL A 139 21.66 -4.23 4.96
CA VAL A 139 22.08 -4.15 6.37
C VAL A 139 21.45 -5.28 7.19
N HIS A 140 20.19 -5.59 6.91
CA HIS A 140 19.49 -6.75 7.45
C HIS A 140 19.15 -7.69 6.30
N THR A 141 19.56 -8.95 6.42
CA THR A 141 19.26 -9.97 5.41
C THR A 141 18.38 -11.05 6.02
N PHE A 142 17.46 -11.57 5.21
CA PHE A 142 16.64 -12.72 5.56
C PHE A 142 17.19 -13.96 4.88
N LYS A 143 17.07 -15.10 5.55
CA LYS A 143 17.45 -16.39 4.96
C LYS A 143 16.53 -16.70 3.79
N LEU A 144 17.11 -16.86 2.60
CA LEU A 144 16.38 -17.33 1.43
C LEU A 144 16.02 -18.80 1.65
N SER A 145 14.73 -19.05 1.88
CA SER A 145 14.17 -20.39 1.98
C SER A 145 12.97 -20.49 1.03
N VAL A 146 12.76 -21.68 0.50
CA VAL A 146 11.56 -22.00 -0.28
C VAL A 146 10.63 -22.78 0.63
N ASP A 147 9.57 -22.12 1.07
CA ASP A 147 8.48 -22.77 1.78
C ASP A 147 7.41 -23.18 0.76
N SER A 148 7.18 -24.47 0.61
CA SER A 148 6.20 -25.03 -0.32
C SER A 148 4.76 -24.63 0.05
N ALA A 149 4.46 -24.41 1.33
CA ALA A 149 3.12 -23.99 1.77
C ALA A 149 2.76 -22.58 1.28
N LEU A 150 3.77 -21.71 1.12
CA LEU A 150 3.58 -20.32 0.68
C LEU A 150 3.60 -20.15 -0.84
N VAL A 151 3.98 -21.18 -1.61
CA VAL A 151 4.06 -21.09 -3.07
C VAL A 151 2.70 -20.76 -3.68
N LEU A 152 1.64 -21.48 -3.29
CA LEU A 152 0.32 -21.30 -3.86
C LEU A 152 -0.31 -19.94 -3.50
N PRO A 153 -0.30 -19.47 -2.23
CA PRO A 153 -0.78 -18.13 -1.89
C PRO A 153 -0.02 -17.02 -2.61
N LEU A 154 1.31 -17.12 -2.69
CA LEU A 154 2.13 -16.11 -3.37
C LEU A 154 1.92 -16.12 -4.88
N LEU A 155 1.61 -17.27 -5.48
CA LEU A 155 1.25 -17.37 -6.89
C LEU A 155 -0.05 -16.61 -7.16
N ILE A 156 -1.07 -16.83 -6.34
CA ILE A 156 -2.36 -16.14 -6.45
C ILE A 156 -2.17 -14.64 -6.24
N LEU A 157 -1.35 -14.23 -5.26
CA LEU A 157 -1.02 -12.83 -5.00
C LEU A 157 -0.45 -12.14 -6.25
N PHE A 158 0.54 -12.74 -6.91
CA PHE A 158 1.14 -12.15 -8.11
C PHE A 158 0.18 -12.08 -9.31
N VAL A 159 -0.75 -13.03 -9.42
CA VAL A 159 -1.84 -12.97 -10.41
C VAL A 159 -2.78 -11.81 -10.07
N CYS A 160 -3.13 -11.64 -8.79
CA CYS A 160 -3.99 -10.56 -8.32
C CYS A 160 -3.34 -9.19 -8.54
N GLU A 161 -2.03 -9.05 -8.30
CA GLU A 161 -1.26 -7.84 -8.58
C GLU A 161 -1.30 -7.48 -10.06
N ALA A 162 -1.00 -8.45 -10.95
CA ALA A 162 -1.06 -8.24 -12.39
C ALA A 162 -2.43 -7.72 -12.86
N VAL A 163 -3.51 -8.29 -12.31
CA VAL A 163 -4.88 -7.89 -12.64
C VAL A 163 -5.24 -6.53 -12.02
N SER A 164 -4.75 -6.21 -10.81
CA SER A 164 -5.01 -4.94 -10.14
C SER A 164 -4.34 -3.74 -10.84
N CYS A 165 -3.27 -3.97 -11.59
CA CYS A 165 -2.55 -2.94 -12.35
C CYS A 165 -3.38 -2.43 -13.57
N MET A 166 -4.25 -3.27 -14.16
CA MET A 166 -4.96 -2.91 -15.39
C MET A 166 -5.96 -1.76 -15.20
N PRO A 167 -6.84 -1.78 -14.17
CA PRO A 167 -7.72 -0.63 -13.86
C PRO A 167 -6.95 0.66 -13.59
N ASP A 168 -5.79 0.57 -12.92
CA ASP A 168 -4.98 1.74 -12.59
C ASP A 168 -4.39 2.41 -13.84
N ILE A 169 -3.87 1.61 -14.78
CA ILE A 169 -3.38 2.10 -16.08
C ILE A 169 -4.53 2.67 -16.91
N LEU A 170 -5.69 2.03 -16.90
CA LEU A 170 -6.89 2.53 -17.59
C LEU A 170 -7.32 3.89 -17.05
N ALA A 171 -7.45 4.01 -15.72
CA ALA A 171 -7.79 5.26 -15.06
C ALA A 171 -6.76 6.35 -15.34
N THR A 172 -5.47 6.01 -15.31
CA THR A 172 -4.38 6.93 -15.67
C THR A 172 -4.52 7.41 -17.11
N ALA A 173 -4.80 6.52 -18.06
CA ALA A 173 -4.97 6.86 -19.47
C ALA A 173 -6.19 7.76 -19.71
N GLU A 174 -7.31 7.48 -19.02
CA GLU A 174 -8.54 8.28 -19.09
C GLU A 174 -8.33 9.70 -18.54
N ILE A 175 -7.74 9.81 -17.35
CA ILE A 175 -7.42 11.11 -16.72
C ILE A 175 -6.42 11.90 -17.57
N SER A 176 -5.45 11.21 -18.17
CA SER A 176 -4.44 11.82 -19.04
C SER A 176 -4.95 12.11 -20.45
N LYS A 177 -6.20 11.75 -20.78
CA LYS A 177 -6.82 11.92 -22.11
C LYS A 177 -6.03 11.26 -23.25
N VAL A 178 -5.41 10.11 -22.96
CA VAL A 178 -4.68 9.28 -23.93
C VAL A 178 -5.61 8.20 -24.48
N SER A 179 -5.26 7.60 -25.61
CA SER A 179 -6.00 6.47 -26.19
C SER A 179 -6.18 5.33 -25.17
N ILE A 180 -7.44 4.97 -24.92
CA ILE A 180 -7.86 3.85 -24.07
C ILE A 180 -8.14 2.58 -24.89
N ASP A 181 -8.02 2.66 -26.21
CA ASP A 181 -8.25 1.58 -27.15
C ASP A 181 -7.09 1.46 -28.13
N GLY A 182 -6.91 0.25 -28.67
CA GLY A 182 -5.91 -0.05 -29.69
C GLY A 182 -4.61 -0.65 -29.17
N PRO A 183 -3.66 -0.92 -30.07
CA PRO A 183 -2.43 -1.66 -29.74
C PRO A 183 -1.51 -0.89 -28.80
N GLU A 184 -1.51 0.45 -28.84
CA GLU A 184 -0.71 1.27 -27.93
C GLU A 184 -1.17 1.13 -26.47
N PHE A 185 -2.48 1.15 -26.23
CA PHE A 185 -3.03 0.94 -24.89
C PHE A 185 -2.72 -0.46 -24.36
N GLN A 186 -2.82 -1.46 -25.22
CA GLN A 186 -2.46 -2.84 -24.87
C GLN A 186 -0.96 -2.96 -24.53
N SER A 187 -0.09 -2.28 -25.27
CA SER A 187 1.34 -2.21 -24.98
C SER A 187 1.62 -1.50 -23.65
N ARG A 188 0.87 -0.45 -23.29
CA ARG A 188 0.97 0.21 -21.97
C ARG A 188 0.61 -0.72 -20.83
N ILE A 189 -0.47 -1.50 -20.98
CA ILE A 189 -0.86 -2.51 -19.97
C ILE A 189 0.24 -3.55 -19.81
N GLN A 190 0.73 -4.13 -20.91
CA GLN A 190 1.79 -5.14 -20.85
C GLN A 190 3.08 -4.58 -20.24
N GLY A 191 3.47 -3.36 -20.64
CA GLY A 191 4.62 -2.66 -20.08
C GLY A 191 4.46 -2.38 -18.58
N GLY A 192 3.27 -1.97 -18.13
CA GLY A 192 2.98 -1.73 -16.71
C GLY A 192 3.08 -3.01 -15.88
N ILE A 193 2.45 -4.10 -16.32
CA ILE A 193 2.54 -5.41 -15.63
C ILE A 193 3.99 -5.92 -15.60
N LEU A 194 4.75 -5.72 -16.68
CA LEU A 194 6.16 -6.09 -16.74
C LEU A 194 7.00 -5.25 -15.76
N CYS A 195 6.76 -3.94 -15.69
CA CYS A 195 7.42 -3.05 -14.74
C CYS A 195 7.13 -3.44 -13.29
N ASP A 196 5.87 -3.76 -12.96
CA ASP A 196 5.49 -4.24 -11.63
C ASP A 196 6.19 -5.56 -11.30
N GLY A 197 6.23 -6.52 -12.24
CA GLY A 197 6.92 -7.80 -12.04
C GLY A 197 8.44 -7.67 -11.86
N ILE A 198 9.10 -6.83 -12.66
CA ILE A 198 10.54 -6.54 -12.51
C ILE A 198 10.81 -5.79 -11.20
N GLY A 199 9.97 -4.82 -10.85
CA GLY A 199 10.05 -4.08 -9.59
C GLY A 199 9.92 -5.02 -8.39
N SER A 200 8.96 -5.92 -8.42
CA SER A 200 8.76 -6.98 -7.42
C SER A 200 9.96 -7.94 -7.31
N LEU A 201 10.59 -8.29 -8.44
CA LEU A 201 11.80 -9.12 -8.43
C LEU A 201 12.97 -8.38 -7.75
N ILE A 202 13.20 -7.12 -8.10
CA ILE A 202 14.25 -6.29 -7.50
C ILE A 202 13.97 -6.08 -6.00
N SER A 203 12.73 -5.79 -5.65
CA SER A 203 12.30 -5.61 -4.25
C SER A 203 12.54 -6.88 -3.44
N ALA A 204 12.19 -8.06 -3.98
CA ALA A 204 12.43 -9.35 -3.32
C ALA A 204 13.93 -9.64 -3.12
N LEU A 205 14.79 -9.27 -4.07
CA LEU A 205 16.25 -9.37 -3.92
C LEU A 205 16.80 -8.38 -2.88
N GLY A 206 16.18 -7.21 -2.79
CA GLY A 206 16.40 -6.21 -1.75
C GLY A 206 15.74 -6.54 -0.41
N THR A 207 15.27 -7.77 -0.21
CA THR A 207 14.62 -8.24 1.04
C THR A 207 13.36 -7.48 1.43
N SER A 208 12.67 -6.91 0.45
CA SER A 208 11.42 -6.16 0.61
C SER A 208 10.22 -6.90 0.02
N LEU A 209 9.02 -6.42 0.35
CA LEU A 209 7.73 -6.94 -0.11
C LEU A 209 7.51 -6.67 -1.61
N PRO A 210 6.57 -7.38 -2.28
CA PRO A 210 6.26 -7.11 -3.68
C PRO A 210 5.75 -5.67 -3.87
N MET A 211 5.93 -5.16 -5.07
CA MET A 211 5.56 -3.80 -5.47
C MET A 211 4.46 -3.85 -6.52
N VAL A 212 3.51 -2.94 -6.41
CA VAL A 212 2.42 -2.75 -7.38
C VAL A 212 2.22 -1.26 -7.64
N SER A 213 1.74 -0.93 -8.84
CA SER A 213 1.29 0.42 -9.17
C SER A 213 0.31 0.99 -8.12
N GLN A 214 0.44 2.29 -7.84
CA GLN A 214 -0.37 2.98 -6.83
C GLN A 214 -1.42 3.89 -7.48
N ALA A 215 -2.69 3.55 -7.30
CA ALA A 215 -3.83 4.35 -7.74
C ALA A 215 -3.89 5.77 -7.12
N GLY A 216 -3.22 6.02 -5.99
CA GLY A 216 -3.22 7.33 -5.33
C GLY A 216 -2.69 8.47 -6.22
N ASN A 217 -1.78 8.16 -7.13
CA ASN A 217 -1.19 9.13 -8.05
C ASN A 217 -2.22 9.67 -9.05
N ASN A 218 -3.26 8.89 -9.38
CA ASN A 218 -4.33 9.30 -10.30
C ASN A 218 -5.13 10.48 -9.75
N GLY A 219 -5.35 10.53 -8.43
CA GLY A 219 -5.99 11.67 -7.77
C GLY A 219 -5.19 12.96 -7.92
N VAL A 220 -3.86 12.86 -7.82
CA VAL A 220 -2.95 14.01 -8.00
C VAL A 220 -2.97 14.51 -9.45
N ILE A 221 -2.93 13.61 -10.42
CA ILE A 221 -2.94 13.97 -11.85
C ILE A 221 -4.26 14.66 -12.20
N SER A 222 -5.40 14.14 -11.71
CA SER A 222 -6.71 14.73 -11.94
C SER A 222 -6.83 16.15 -11.38
N LEU A 223 -6.24 16.41 -10.21
CA LEU A 223 -6.26 17.72 -9.55
C LEU A 223 -5.24 18.72 -10.13
N THR A 224 -4.06 18.25 -10.56
CA THR A 224 -2.99 19.10 -11.08
C THR A 224 -3.08 19.32 -12.60
N GLY A 225 -3.83 18.46 -13.31
CA GLY A 225 -3.88 18.44 -14.76
C GLY A 225 -2.56 18.08 -15.43
N CYS A 226 -1.59 17.53 -14.67
CA CYS A 226 -0.24 17.26 -15.14
C CYS A 226 0.08 15.76 -15.06
N ALA A 227 0.23 15.11 -16.22
CA ALA A 227 0.56 13.69 -16.34
C ALA A 227 1.98 13.45 -16.91
N VAL A 228 2.89 14.41 -16.71
CA VAL A 228 4.24 14.33 -17.28
C VAL A 228 5.09 13.34 -16.49
N SER A 229 5.71 12.39 -17.19
CA SER A 229 6.87 11.70 -16.65
C SER A 229 8.05 12.66 -16.67
N LEU A 230 8.83 12.75 -15.59
CA LEU A 230 10.03 13.60 -15.54
C LEU A 230 11.02 13.27 -16.69
N SER A 231 10.94 12.06 -17.26
CA SER A 231 11.69 11.63 -18.46
C SER A 231 11.20 12.27 -19.77
N ALA A 232 9.98 12.79 -19.81
CA ALA A 232 9.36 13.49 -20.94
C ALA A 232 9.54 15.02 -20.88
N MET A 233 10.08 15.56 -19.79
CA MET A 233 10.68 16.89 -19.75
C MET A 233 12.05 16.86 -20.45
N ARG A 234 12.05 16.56 -21.76
CA ARG A 234 13.17 16.95 -22.62
C ARG A 234 12.96 18.40 -23.02
N ILE A 235 13.96 19.20 -22.66
CA ILE A 235 14.23 20.58 -23.09
C ILE A 235 14.16 20.67 -24.62
#